data_AF-A0A4Q6BUQ3-F1
#
_entry.id   AF-A0A4Q6BUQ3-F1
#
_cell.length_a   1.000
_cell.length_b   1.000
_cell.length_c   1.000
_cell.angle_alpha   90.00
_cell.angle_beta   90.00
_cell.angle_gamma   90.00
#
_symmetry.space_group_name_H-M   'P 1'
#
loop_
_entity.id
_entity.type
_entity.pdbx_description
1 polymer ?
#
loop_
_entity_poly.entity_id
_entity_poly.type
_entity_poly.pdbx_seq_one_letter_code
_entity_poly.pdbx_strand_id
1 'polypeptide(L)'
;MRKLVIALFGLVACKQPAAPLGPGSAPSASASADNPKAPASAAAPASSAAPDPGSGVAVAPAFLPPPDFGPPGPIVVTGYSRIVGTGMNDPAYASGFTHDGAWLGYCAEIGARTPGRTTCELVSERGETKSLSSDVGEDFDAAAQRALDAFVKEQKLPLVAGGMDRASAPALHGTWRFARDLTLALDEHAQGKRGAAVRLGGRVGHEKPVYPIFVDLAPPAASLPFHTSWVNSLSLSPDGRELGLVAGFFCMEWCDSFAVRRLPVARLAAQIYNDTGMRHHGAKDYDGSAALFEKAVHADPSFALAAYNLACAYARLQRPSTRAALEHAIRLEASAKTRAATDADFEAVKAEPWFAAAVK
;
A
#
# COMPACT_ATOMS: atom_id res chain seq x y z
N MET A 1 -15.71 -45.66 -36.94
CA MET A 1 -15.28 -44.25 -36.75
C MET A 1 -15.43 -43.90 -35.28
N ARG A 2 -14.31 -43.69 -34.57
CA ARG A 2 -14.24 -43.44 -33.12
C ARG A 2 -14.66 -41.99 -32.81
N LYS A 3 -15.60 -41.79 -31.88
CA LYS A 3 -15.84 -40.47 -31.26
C LYS A 3 -14.91 -40.33 -30.06
N LEU A 4 -14.07 -39.30 -30.13
CA LEU A 4 -13.07 -38.93 -29.15
C LEU A 4 -13.75 -38.24 -27.96
N VAL A 5 -13.57 -38.78 -26.76
CA VAL A 5 -13.95 -38.15 -25.49
C VAL A 5 -12.80 -37.23 -25.09
N ILE A 6 -13.03 -35.91 -25.11
CA ILE A 6 -12.08 -34.92 -24.57
C ILE A 6 -12.46 -34.68 -23.12
N ALA A 7 -11.65 -35.20 -22.20
CA ALA A 7 -11.74 -34.93 -20.78
C ALA A 7 -11.20 -33.51 -20.49
N LEU A 8 -12.07 -32.66 -19.94
CA LEU A 8 -11.72 -31.31 -19.50
C LEU A 8 -11.15 -31.39 -18.08
N PHE A 9 -9.83 -31.45 -17.93
CA PHE A 9 -9.16 -31.24 -16.65
C PHE A 9 -8.98 -29.73 -16.41
N GLY A 10 -9.92 -29.13 -15.69
CA GLY A 10 -9.79 -27.77 -15.18
C GLY A 10 -8.96 -27.76 -13.90
N LEU A 11 -7.78 -27.14 -13.95
CA LEU A 11 -6.92 -26.88 -12.80
C LEU A 11 -7.66 -26.03 -11.74
N VAL A 12 -7.69 -26.51 -10.50
CA VAL A 12 -8.02 -25.69 -9.33
C VAL A 12 -6.75 -24.92 -8.96
N ALA A 13 -6.62 -23.71 -9.49
CA ALA A 13 -5.74 -22.68 -8.93
C ALA A 13 -6.36 -22.18 -7.62
N CYS A 14 -5.54 -21.87 -6.60
CA CYS A 14 -5.95 -21.31 -5.31
C CYS A 14 -7.01 -20.21 -5.50
N LYS A 15 -8.26 -20.54 -5.19
CA LYS A 15 -9.39 -19.62 -5.26
C LYS A 15 -9.39 -18.80 -3.97
N GLN A 16 -8.81 -17.60 -4.00
CA GLN A 16 -9.01 -16.63 -2.92
C GLN A 16 -10.47 -16.13 -2.94
N PRO A 17 -11.16 -16.06 -1.79
CA PRO A 17 -12.25 -15.10 -1.63
C PRO A 17 -11.64 -13.72 -1.34
N ALA A 18 -11.98 -12.74 -2.18
CA ALA A 18 -11.71 -11.34 -1.91
C ALA A 18 -12.45 -10.91 -0.63
N ALA A 19 -11.72 -10.49 0.40
CA ALA A 19 -12.30 -9.82 1.56
C ALA A 19 -12.32 -8.31 1.28
N PRO A 20 -13.50 -7.65 1.22
CA PRO A 20 -13.57 -6.21 1.13
C PRO A 20 -13.34 -5.58 2.51
N LEU A 21 -12.34 -4.71 2.63
CA LEU A 21 -12.27 -3.75 3.72
C LEU A 21 -13.26 -2.62 3.39
N GLY A 22 -14.41 -2.63 4.06
CA GLY A 22 -15.41 -1.58 3.97
C GLY A 22 -15.01 -0.34 4.77
N PRO A 23 -15.42 0.87 4.36
CA PRO A 23 -15.18 2.09 5.12
C PRO A 23 -16.12 2.17 6.33
N GLY A 24 -15.56 2.34 7.52
CA GLY A 24 -16.32 2.64 8.73
C GLY A 24 -16.69 4.12 8.75
N SER A 25 -17.98 4.41 8.61
CA SER A 25 -18.56 5.72 8.88
C SER A 25 -19.00 5.80 10.35
N ALA A 26 -18.62 6.84 11.09
CA ALA A 26 -19.33 7.27 12.29
C ALA A 26 -19.09 8.78 12.58
N PRO A 27 -20.05 9.47 13.24
CA PRO A 27 -20.20 10.92 13.18
C PRO A 27 -19.54 11.69 14.33
N SER A 28 -19.49 13.01 14.12
CA SER A 28 -19.08 14.10 14.99
C SER A 28 -19.79 14.17 16.36
N ALA A 29 -19.04 14.52 17.41
CA ALA A 29 -19.55 15.32 18.54
C ALA A 29 -18.40 16.10 19.20
N SER A 30 -18.63 17.41 19.38
CA SER A 30 -17.79 18.41 20.03
C SER A 30 -17.82 18.32 21.56
N ALA A 31 -16.69 18.57 22.23
CA ALA A 31 -16.65 19.25 23.53
C ALA A 31 -15.24 19.81 23.84
N SER A 32 -15.19 21.07 24.24
CA SER A 32 -14.02 21.83 24.71
C SER A 32 -13.62 21.49 26.14
N ALA A 33 -12.33 21.65 26.49
CA ALA A 33 -11.88 22.47 27.63
C ALA A 33 -10.34 22.42 27.80
N ASP A 34 -9.77 23.63 27.83
CA ASP A 34 -8.75 24.15 28.75
C ASP A 34 -7.36 23.49 28.95
N ASN A 35 -6.37 24.30 28.56
CA ASN A 35 -4.96 24.35 28.97
C ASN A 35 -4.87 25.01 30.39
N PRO A 36 -3.74 25.01 31.17
CA PRO A 36 -2.39 25.35 30.66
C PRO A 36 -1.13 24.78 31.38
N LYS A 37 0.00 24.96 30.68
CA LYS A 37 1.33 25.47 31.15
C LYS A 37 2.52 24.49 31.36
N ALA A 38 3.61 24.85 30.68
CA ALA A 38 4.95 24.24 30.58
C ALA A 38 5.89 24.57 31.78
N PRO A 39 7.20 24.19 31.81
CA PRO A 39 8.24 24.69 30.89
C PRO A 39 9.38 23.72 30.46
N ALA A 40 10.19 24.27 29.55
CA ALA A 40 11.37 23.81 28.81
C ALA A 40 12.52 23.06 29.52
N SER A 41 13.29 22.29 28.73
CA SER A 41 14.76 22.23 28.83
C SER A 41 15.40 21.84 27.50
N ALA A 42 16.63 22.30 27.30
CA ALA A 42 17.35 22.44 26.04
C ALA A 42 18.35 21.31 25.73
N ALA A 43 18.67 21.21 24.43
CA ALA A 43 19.95 20.88 23.79
C ALA A 43 20.66 19.53 24.07
N ALA A 44 20.89 18.81 22.96
CA ALA A 44 21.76 17.64 22.76
C ALA A 44 23.28 18.03 22.75
N PRO A 45 24.29 17.12 22.60
CA PRO A 45 24.34 16.07 21.56
C PRO A 45 25.04 14.72 21.88
N ALA A 46 24.77 13.77 20.98
CA ALA A 46 25.57 12.63 20.49
C ALA A 46 26.05 11.53 21.45
N SER A 47 25.55 10.29 21.27
CA SER A 47 26.36 9.10 20.90
C SER A 47 25.51 7.81 20.96
N SER A 48 25.67 6.97 19.93
CA SER A 48 25.44 5.52 19.88
C SER A 48 24.37 4.89 20.80
N ALA A 49 23.26 4.42 20.23
CA ALA A 49 22.37 3.50 20.94
C ALA A 49 21.98 2.31 20.06
N ALA A 50 22.15 1.13 20.65
CA ALA A 50 21.62 -0.16 20.26
C ALA A 50 20.12 -0.11 19.92
N PRO A 51 19.57 -1.09 19.18
CA PRO A 51 18.17 -1.07 18.77
C PRO A 51 17.23 -0.92 19.97
N ASP A 52 16.37 0.08 19.85
CA ASP A 52 15.35 0.50 20.81
C ASP A 52 14.32 -0.62 21.04
N PRO A 53 13.99 -1.03 22.29
CA PRO A 53 13.06 -2.13 22.56
C PRO A 53 11.58 -1.82 22.25
N GLY A 54 11.27 -0.62 21.73
CA GLY A 54 9.90 -0.13 21.51
C GLY A 54 9.37 -0.18 20.08
N SER A 55 10.18 -0.49 19.06
CA SER A 55 9.69 -0.64 17.69
C SER A 55 9.16 -2.06 17.51
N GLY A 56 7.84 -2.27 17.56
CA GLY A 56 7.18 -3.56 17.35
C GLY A 56 7.33 -4.15 15.92
N VAL A 57 8.51 -4.04 15.31
CA VAL A 57 8.86 -4.70 14.06
C VAL A 57 9.01 -6.18 14.38
N ALA A 58 8.03 -6.98 13.95
CA ALA A 58 8.10 -8.42 14.07
C ALA A 58 9.43 -8.91 13.48
N VAL A 59 10.18 -9.69 14.27
CA VAL A 59 11.45 -10.27 13.83
C VAL A 59 11.16 -11.45 12.93
N ALA A 60 11.91 -11.59 11.84
CA ALA A 60 11.77 -12.72 10.93
C ALA A 60 11.95 -14.06 11.69
N PRO A 61 11.18 -15.11 11.35
CA PRO A 61 11.29 -16.40 12.02
C PRO A 61 12.69 -17.01 11.90
N ALA A 62 13.19 -17.59 13.00
CA ALA A 62 14.53 -18.16 13.09
C ALA A 62 14.81 -19.35 12.13
N PHE A 63 13.76 -19.97 11.56
CA PHE A 63 13.91 -21.06 10.60
C PHE A 63 14.29 -20.59 9.19
N LEU A 64 14.20 -19.29 8.91
CA LEU A 64 14.51 -18.74 7.60
C LEU A 64 16.02 -18.53 7.43
N PRO A 65 16.56 -18.78 6.22
CA PRO A 65 17.90 -18.31 5.89
C PRO A 65 17.94 -16.77 5.97
N PRO A 66 19.11 -16.14 6.22
CA PRO A 66 19.22 -14.67 6.20
C PRO A 66 18.68 -14.09 4.89
N PRO A 67 17.89 -13.01 4.93
CA PRO A 67 17.40 -12.41 3.71
C PRO A 67 18.55 -11.75 2.98
N ASP A 68 18.46 -11.79 1.66
CA ASP A 68 19.33 -11.00 0.83
C ASP A 68 18.48 -10.00 0.05
N PHE A 69 18.53 -8.74 0.49
CA PHE A 69 17.91 -7.60 -0.19
C PHE A 69 18.96 -6.63 -0.73
N GLY A 70 20.25 -6.96 -0.61
CA GLY A 70 21.35 -6.04 -0.87
C GLY A 70 21.38 -4.82 0.06
N PRO A 71 22.28 -3.85 -0.22
CA PRO A 71 22.26 -2.57 0.48
C PRO A 71 21.00 -1.77 0.11
N PRO A 72 20.49 -0.92 1.02
CA PRO A 72 19.46 0.04 0.66
C PRO A 72 19.90 0.92 -0.51
N GLY A 73 18.95 1.26 -1.37
CA GLY A 73 19.22 2.03 -2.58
C GLY A 73 18.01 2.86 -3.00
N PRO A 74 18.12 3.65 -4.08
CA PRO A 74 17.05 4.53 -4.52
C PRO A 74 15.79 3.75 -4.88
N ILE A 75 14.62 4.35 -4.64
CA ILE A 75 13.35 3.80 -5.11
C ILE A 75 13.20 4.10 -6.59
N VAL A 76 13.03 3.06 -7.41
CA VAL A 76 12.77 3.19 -8.85
C VAL A 76 11.32 2.84 -9.11
N VAL A 77 10.65 3.67 -9.91
CA VAL A 77 9.24 3.50 -10.28
C VAL A 77 9.08 3.54 -11.79
N THR A 78 8.38 2.57 -12.35
CA THR A 78 7.96 2.56 -13.77
C THR A 78 6.47 2.91 -13.89
N GLY A 79 6.10 3.61 -14.97
CA GLY A 79 4.69 3.95 -15.24
C GLY A 79 4.15 5.14 -14.45
N TYR A 80 5.02 5.88 -13.75
CA TYR A 80 4.67 7.12 -13.08
C TYR A 80 4.97 8.31 -14.01
N SER A 81 3.95 8.80 -14.71
CA SER A 81 4.07 9.90 -15.69
C SER A 81 4.59 11.19 -15.06
N ARG A 82 4.31 11.39 -13.76
CA ARG A 82 4.45 12.66 -13.02
C ARG A 82 3.62 13.80 -13.59
N ILE A 83 3.21 13.79 -14.85
CA ILE A 83 2.28 14.79 -15.39
C ILE A 83 0.89 14.50 -14.83
N VAL A 84 0.36 15.44 -14.06
CA VAL A 84 -0.93 15.32 -13.36
C VAL A 84 -1.97 16.31 -13.85
N GLY A 85 -1.54 17.39 -14.50
CA GLY A 85 -2.44 18.36 -15.12
C GLY A 85 -2.66 18.05 -16.59
N THR A 86 -3.91 17.88 -17.00
CA THR A 86 -4.30 17.62 -18.41
C THR A 86 -5.17 18.73 -19.00
N GLY A 87 -5.39 19.82 -18.25
CA GLY A 87 -6.28 20.92 -18.62
C GLY A 87 -7.78 20.61 -18.50
N MET A 88 -8.14 19.35 -18.23
CA MET A 88 -9.53 18.94 -17.97
C MET A 88 -9.79 18.60 -16.50
N ASN A 89 -8.74 18.34 -15.72
CA ASN A 89 -8.83 17.93 -14.33
C ASN A 89 -8.19 18.97 -13.40
N ASP A 90 -8.59 18.99 -12.13
CA ASP A 90 -8.04 19.86 -11.11
C ASP A 90 -7.00 19.10 -10.26
N PRO A 91 -5.71 19.04 -10.64
CA PRO A 91 -4.70 18.40 -9.81
C PRO A 91 -4.53 19.17 -8.49
N ALA A 92 -4.12 18.46 -7.45
CA ALA A 92 -3.70 19.09 -6.21
C ALA A 92 -2.52 20.05 -6.48
N TYR A 93 -2.46 21.19 -5.79
CA TYR A 93 -1.32 22.10 -5.86
C TYR A 93 -0.22 21.74 -4.82
N ALA A 94 -0.59 20.98 -3.79
CA ALA A 94 0.35 20.38 -2.85
C ALA A 94 -0.08 18.95 -2.50
N SER A 95 0.85 18.01 -2.44
CA SER A 95 0.56 16.61 -2.10
C SER A 95 1.79 15.85 -1.60
N GLY A 96 1.60 15.06 -0.54
CA GLY A 96 2.64 14.21 0.05
C GLY A 96 2.56 14.18 1.57
N PHE A 97 3.61 13.68 2.20
CA PHE A 97 3.75 13.71 3.65
C PHE A 97 4.08 15.11 4.17
N THR A 98 3.59 15.45 5.35
CA THR A 98 4.15 16.53 6.16
C THR A 98 5.59 16.22 6.54
N HIS A 99 6.39 17.25 6.84
CA HIS A 99 7.82 17.10 7.13
C HIS A 99 8.13 16.17 8.31
N ASP A 100 7.19 16.01 9.23
CA ASP A 100 7.27 15.11 10.39
C ASP A 100 6.69 13.70 10.11
N GLY A 101 6.07 13.49 8.94
CA GLY A 101 5.44 12.23 8.54
C GLY A 101 4.10 11.93 9.22
N ALA A 102 3.64 12.80 10.13
CA ALA A 102 2.42 12.58 10.89
C ALA A 102 1.18 12.50 9.99
N TRP A 103 1.18 13.26 8.90
CA TRP A 103 0.05 13.36 7.98
C TRP A 103 0.49 13.12 6.55
N LEU A 104 -0.34 12.42 5.78
CA LEU A 104 -0.24 12.28 4.32
C LEU A 104 -1.49 12.90 3.73
N GLY A 105 -1.36 13.73 2.70
CA GLY A 105 -2.55 14.29 2.09
C GLY A 105 -2.29 15.10 0.85
N TYR A 106 -3.27 15.93 0.54
CA TYR A 106 -3.22 16.88 -0.55
C TYR A 106 -3.95 18.16 -0.19
N CYS A 107 -3.65 19.21 -0.94
CA CYS A 107 -4.41 20.45 -0.99
C CYS A 107 -4.73 20.74 -2.45
N ALA A 108 -6.01 20.99 -2.73
CA ALA A 108 -6.53 21.27 -4.07
C ALA A 108 -7.45 22.47 -4.03
N GLU A 109 -7.47 23.21 -5.13
CA GLU A 109 -8.52 24.18 -5.42
C GLU A 109 -9.65 23.43 -6.12
N ILE A 110 -10.87 23.50 -5.58
CA ILE A 110 -12.03 22.79 -6.09
C ILE A 110 -13.09 23.81 -6.55
N GLY A 111 -13.53 23.65 -7.80
CA GLY A 111 -14.68 24.35 -8.38
C GLY A 111 -14.37 25.70 -9.02
N ALA A 112 -15.26 26.12 -9.91
CA ALA A 112 -15.09 27.27 -10.82
C ALA A 112 -15.34 28.66 -10.18
N ARG A 113 -15.01 28.86 -8.89
CA ARG A 113 -15.13 30.18 -8.24
C ARG A 113 -13.81 30.96 -8.34
N THR A 114 -13.89 32.28 -8.24
CA THR A 114 -12.69 33.15 -8.18
C THR A 114 -12.81 34.06 -6.96
N PRO A 115 -11.98 33.87 -5.90
CA PRO A 115 -10.99 32.79 -5.76
C PRO A 115 -11.63 31.39 -5.67
N GLY A 116 -10.88 30.37 -6.09
CA GLY A 116 -11.28 28.96 -5.98
C GLY A 116 -11.36 28.52 -4.52
N ARG A 117 -12.13 27.47 -4.24
CA ARG A 117 -12.25 26.92 -2.88
C ARG A 117 -11.07 26.01 -2.60
N THR A 118 -10.21 26.37 -1.67
CA THR A 118 -9.08 25.52 -1.27
C THR A 118 -9.51 24.53 -0.20
N THR A 119 -9.24 23.26 -0.43
CA THR A 119 -9.40 22.21 0.58
C THR A 119 -8.12 21.40 0.72
N CYS A 120 -7.70 21.15 1.95
CA CYS A 120 -6.69 20.14 2.26
C CYS A 120 -7.31 18.97 3.01
N GLU A 121 -7.07 17.75 2.52
CA GLU A 121 -7.50 16.51 3.15
C GLU A 121 -6.26 15.68 3.48
N LEU A 122 -6.09 15.36 4.76
CA LEU A 122 -4.95 14.60 5.25
C LEU A 122 -5.38 13.42 6.13
N VAL A 123 -4.56 12.37 6.12
CA VAL A 123 -4.77 11.13 6.86
C VAL A 123 -3.54 10.80 7.70
N SER A 124 -3.76 10.50 8.99
CA SER A 124 -2.71 10.04 9.90
C SER A 124 -2.43 8.54 9.75
N GLU A 125 -1.36 8.04 10.38
CA GLU A 125 -1.06 6.60 10.43
C GLU A 125 -2.24 5.78 11.01
N ARG A 126 -3.00 6.37 11.94
CA ARG A 126 -4.15 5.73 12.60
C ARG A 126 -5.45 5.83 11.80
N GLY A 127 -5.42 6.44 10.62
CA GLY A 127 -6.60 6.67 9.79
C GLY A 127 -7.47 7.84 10.24
N GLU A 128 -7.00 8.68 11.17
CA GLU A 128 -7.68 9.93 11.52
C GLU A 128 -7.59 10.89 10.33
N THR A 129 -8.66 11.62 10.06
CA THR A 129 -8.72 12.61 8.99
C THR A 129 -8.59 14.01 9.54
N LYS A 130 -7.91 14.88 8.77
CA LYS A 130 -7.83 16.32 9.02
C LYS A 130 -8.21 17.04 7.74
N SER A 131 -9.29 17.82 7.83
CA SER A 131 -9.82 18.62 6.74
C SER A 131 -9.63 20.09 7.07
N LEU A 132 -9.04 20.84 6.14
CA LEU A 132 -8.89 22.30 6.23
C LEU A 132 -9.55 22.89 4.98
N SER A 133 -10.34 23.95 5.14
CA SER A 133 -11.07 24.58 4.05
C SER A 133 -10.91 26.10 4.09
N SER A 134 -10.84 26.73 2.93
CA SER A 134 -10.92 28.19 2.79
C SER A 134 -12.35 28.72 2.94
N ASP A 135 -13.34 27.83 3.13
CA ASP A 135 -14.75 28.20 3.24
C ASP A 135 -15.25 28.18 4.69
N VAL A 136 -16.16 29.10 5.00
CA VAL A 136 -17.00 29.06 6.21
C VAL A 136 -18.46 29.01 5.76
N GLY A 137 -19.05 27.81 5.72
CA GLY A 137 -20.36 27.60 5.11
C GLY A 137 -20.27 27.60 3.59
N GLU A 138 -20.99 28.51 2.92
CA GLU A 138 -20.95 28.65 1.45
C GLU A 138 -20.00 29.75 0.96
N ASP A 139 -19.48 30.56 1.88
CA ASP A 139 -18.71 31.76 1.60
C ASP A 139 -17.20 31.52 1.73
N PHE A 140 -16.44 32.18 0.85
CA PHE A 140 -14.98 32.19 0.89
C PHE A 140 -14.48 33.04 2.07
N ASP A 141 -13.55 32.50 2.85
CA ASP A 141 -12.86 33.17 3.94
C ASP A 141 -11.36 33.36 3.62
N ALA A 142 -10.98 34.61 3.39
CA ALA A 142 -9.61 34.98 3.11
C ALA A 142 -8.64 34.72 4.28
N ALA A 143 -9.11 34.72 5.54
CA ALA A 143 -8.29 34.36 6.69
C ALA A 143 -8.03 32.85 6.73
N ALA A 144 -9.05 32.05 6.43
CA ALA A 144 -8.91 30.60 6.30
C ALA A 144 -7.95 30.22 5.16
N GLN A 145 -8.04 30.88 4.00
CA GLN A 145 -7.07 30.71 2.91
C GLN A 145 -5.63 31.01 3.36
N ARG A 146 -5.39 32.13 4.08
CA ARG A 146 -4.05 32.44 4.58
C ARG A 146 -3.55 31.41 5.59
N ALA A 147 -4.43 30.85 6.40
CA ALA A 147 -4.08 29.79 7.35
C ALA A 147 -3.71 28.48 6.63
N LEU A 148 -4.43 28.14 5.57
CA LEU A 148 -4.10 27.03 4.67
C LEU A 148 -2.72 27.20 4.02
N ASP A 149 -2.46 28.37 3.44
CA ASP A 149 -1.17 28.67 2.81
C ASP A 149 -0.01 28.60 3.83
N ALA A 150 -0.25 29.13 5.04
CA ALA A 150 0.70 29.04 6.14
C ALA A 150 0.93 27.58 6.57
N PHE A 151 -0.13 26.77 6.66
CA PHE A 151 -0.06 25.36 6.99
C PHE A 151 0.76 24.57 5.96
N VAL A 152 0.47 24.74 4.66
CA VAL A 152 1.24 24.08 3.57
C VAL A 152 2.72 24.40 3.68
N LYS A 153 3.06 25.67 3.95
CA LYS A 153 4.44 26.14 4.10
C LYS A 153 5.10 25.61 5.37
N GLU A 154 4.42 25.69 6.52
CA GLU A 154 4.93 25.25 7.82
C GLU A 154 5.17 23.75 7.83
N GLN A 155 4.23 22.98 7.28
CA GLN A 155 4.32 21.54 7.19
C GLN A 155 5.25 21.06 6.08
N LYS A 156 5.74 21.97 5.23
CA LYS A 156 6.56 21.70 4.03
C LYS A 156 5.93 20.63 3.15
N LEU A 157 4.62 20.73 2.92
CA LEU A 157 3.94 19.82 2.01
C LEU A 157 4.54 19.99 0.61
N PRO A 158 4.93 18.90 -0.08
CA PRO A 158 5.53 19.00 -1.40
C PRO A 158 4.56 19.64 -2.40
N LEU A 159 5.05 20.62 -3.15
CA LEU A 159 4.25 21.32 -4.15
C LEU A 159 4.20 20.52 -5.45
N VAL A 160 3.04 20.53 -6.09
CA VAL A 160 2.87 20.09 -7.48
C VAL A 160 3.29 21.26 -8.36
N ALA A 161 4.31 21.06 -9.19
CA ALA A 161 4.95 22.14 -9.93
C ALA A 161 4.27 22.36 -11.30
N GLY A 162 4.10 23.62 -11.71
CA GLY A 162 3.49 23.98 -13.00
C GLY A 162 2.04 24.45 -12.87
N GLY A 163 1.47 24.94 -13.97
CA GLY A 163 0.06 25.35 -14.05
C GLY A 163 -0.87 24.16 -14.40
N MET A 164 -2.19 24.37 -14.35
CA MET A 164 -3.21 23.32 -14.56
C MET A 164 -2.98 22.43 -15.79
N ASP A 165 -2.43 22.96 -16.88
CA ASP A 165 -2.22 22.21 -18.13
C ASP A 165 -0.90 21.39 -18.17
N ARG A 166 0.02 21.65 -17.24
CA ARG A 166 1.36 21.02 -17.20
C ARG A 166 1.85 20.76 -15.78
N ALA A 167 0.91 20.55 -14.86
CA ALA A 167 1.22 20.27 -13.46
C ALA A 167 1.98 18.94 -13.37
N SER A 168 3.03 18.93 -12.58
CA SER A 168 3.95 17.81 -12.39
C SER A 168 4.05 17.45 -10.92
N ALA A 169 3.70 16.21 -10.60
CA ALA A 169 3.80 15.65 -9.27
C ALA A 169 5.25 15.68 -8.73
N PRO A 170 5.40 15.79 -7.39
CA PRO A 170 6.68 15.70 -6.73
C PRO A 170 7.46 14.44 -7.15
N ALA A 171 8.78 14.58 -7.21
CA ALA A 171 9.63 13.42 -7.42
C ALA A 171 9.62 12.54 -6.17
N LEU A 172 9.60 11.22 -6.38
CA LEU A 172 9.81 10.29 -5.29
C LEU A 172 11.30 10.31 -4.91
N HIS A 173 11.58 10.73 -3.69
CA HIS A 173 12.92 10.73 -3.11
C HIS A 173 13.04 9.68 -2.02
N GLY A 174 14.28 9.31 -1.70
CA GLY A 174 14.62 8.41 -0.61
C GLY A 174 15.22 7.09 -1.06
N THR A 175 15.62 6.30 -0.07
CA THR A 175 16.15 4.96 -0.25
C THR A 175 15.31 3.96 0.51
N TRP A 176 15.27 2.72 0.04
CA TRP A 176 14.56 1.64 0.70
C TRP A 176 15.35 0.33 0.68
N ARG A 177 14.98 -0.57 1.59
CA ARG A 177 15.65 -1.86 1.83
C ARG A 177 15.62 -2.80 0.63
N PHE A 178 14.67 -2.65 -0.30
CA PHE A 178 14.38 -3.63 -1.35
C PHE A 178 14.95 -3.25 -2.73
N ALA A 179 15.89 -2.31 -2.77
CA ALA A 179 16.37 -1.70 -4.01
C ALA A 179 17.14 -2.66 -4.94
N ARG A 180 17.64 -3.79 -4.42
CA ARG A 180 18.42 -4.74 -5.21
C ARG A 180 17.62 -5.34 -6.36
N ASP A 181 16.38 -5.74 -6.09
CA ASP A 181 15.59 -6.53 -7.02
C ASP A 181 14.16 -6.05 -7.17
N LEU A 182 13.69 -5.10 -6.35
CA LEU A 182 12.35 -4.56 -6.47
C LEU A 182 12.35 -3.21 -7.20
N THR A 183 11.60 -3.14 -8.30
CA THR A 183 11.22 -1.88 -8.96
C THR A 183 9.72 -1.67 -8.77
N LEU A 184 9.29 -0.53 -8.22
CA LEU A 184 7.87 -0.21 -8.12
C LEU A 184 7.26 -0.03 -9.52
N ALA A 185 6.00 -0.44 -9.65
CA ALA A 185 5.24 -0.29 -10.88
C ALA A 185 3.91 0.38 -10.54
N LEU A 186 3.67 1.50 -11.21
CA LEU A 186 2.42 2.25 -11.14
C LEU A 186 1.69 2.12 -12.48
N ASP A 187 0.39 1.91 -12.42
CA ASP A 187 -0.49 2.02 -13.59
C ASP A 187 -1.66 2.92 -13.21
N GLU A 188 -1.61 4.16 -13.72
CA GLU A 188 -2.61 5.20 -13.48
C GLU A 188 -3.76 5.18 -14.50
N HIS A 189 -3.72 4.26 -15.48
CA HIS A 189 -4.74 4.11 -16.51
C HIS A 189 -5.50 2.78 -16.40
N ALA A 190 -5.43 2.14 -15.23
CA ALA A 190 -6.15 0.90 -14.99
C ALA A 190 -7.67 1.14 -15.01
N GLN A 191 -8.41 0.06 -15.27
CA GLN A 191 -9.86 0.06 -15.24
C GLN A 191 -10.35 -0.90 -14.16
N GLY A 192 -11.15 -0.37 -13.23
CA GLY A 192 -11.88 -1.13 -12.24
C GLY A 192 -13.30 -1.45 -12.68
N LYS A 193 -14.06 -2.09 -11.80
CA LYS A 193 -15.48 -2.39 -12.07
C LYS A 193 -16.36 -1.14 -12.19
N ARG A 194 -15.85 0.01 -11.73
CA ARG A 194 -16.59 1.26 -11.55
C ARG A 194 -16.01 2.45 -12.34
N GLY A 195 -15.10 2.18 -13.28
CA GLY A 195 -14.40 3.19 -14.07
C GLY A 195 -12.89 3.18 -13.82
N ALA A 196 -12.26 4.34 -13.98
CA ALA A 196 -10.82 4.53 -13.81
C ALA A 196 -10.33 4.07 -12.42
N ALA A 197 -9.13 3.49 -12.40
CA ALA A 197 -8.48 2.97 -11.21
C ALA A 197 -6.97 3.23 -11.28
N VAL A 198 -6.35 3.32 -10.11
CA VAL A 198 -4.88 3.33 -9.98
C VAL A 198 -4.44 2.00 -9.39
N ARG A 199 -3.39 1.41 -9.97
CA ARG A 199 -2.75 0.22 -9.43
C ARG A 199 -1.32 0.52 -9.03
N LEU A 200 -0.93 0.05 -7.85
CA LEU A 200 0.44 0.11 -7.37
C LEU A 200 0.92 -1.29 -7.01
N GLY A 201 2.15 -1.57 -7.40
CA GLY A 201 2.84 -2.79 -7.03
C GLY A 201 4.29 -2.72 -7.44
N GLY A 202 4.80 -3.79 -8.02
CA GLY A 202 6.18 -3.84 -8.43
C GLY A 202 6.55 -5.08 -9.20
N ARG A 203 7.79 -5.04 -9.67
CA ARG A 203 8.46 -6.10 -10.40
C ARG A 203 9.66 -6.57 -9.59
N VAL A 204 9.83 -7.88 -9.53
CA VAL A 204 11.04 -8.52 -8.99
C VAL A 204 11.95 -8.88 -10.17
N GLY A 205 13.15 -8.29 -10.24
CA GLY A 205 14.11 -8.51 -11.32
C GLY A 205 13.53 -8.21 -12.71
N HIS A 206 13.46 -9.23 -13.57
CA HIS A 206 12.94 -9.13 -14.94
C HIS A 206 11.51 -9.64 -15.11
N GLU A 207 10.83 -9.99 -14.01
CA GLU A 207 9.47 -10.50 -14.03
C GLU A 207 8.46 -9.48 -14.58
N LYS A 208 7.25 -9.94 -14.93
CA LYS A 208 6.14 -9.01 -15.15
C LYS A 208 5.72 -8.37 -13.82
N PRO A 209 5.30 -7.10 -13.77
CA PRO A 209 4.83 -6.51 -12.52
C PRO A 209 3.60 -7.23 -11.96
N VAL A 210 3.48 -7.25 -10.63
CA VAL A 210 2.28 -7.59 -9.88
C VAL A 210 1.72 -6.31 -9.25
N TYR A 211 0.41 -6.28 -8.97
CA TYR A 211 -0.29 -5.08 -8.48
C TYR A 211 -1.18 -5.43 -7.28
N PRO A 212 -0.60 -5.63 -6.08
CA PRO A 212 -1.38 -5.95 -4.88
C PRO A 212 -2.21 -4.78 -4.37
N ILE A 213 -1.88 -3.54 -4.73
CA ILE A 213 -2.64 -2.36 -4.35
C ILE A 213 -3.50 -1.92 -5.53
N PHE A 214 -4.81 -1.88 -5.28
CA PHE A 214 -5.81 -1.42 -6.22
C PHE A 214 -6.59 -0.28 -5.56
N VAL A 215 -6.60 0.89 -6.21
CA VAL A 215 -7.30 2.08 -5.72
C VAL A 215 -8.37 2.43 -6.73
N ASP A 216 -9.62 2.18 -6.36
CA ASP A 216 -10.80 2.73 -7.01
C ASP A 216 -11.63 3.52 -5.99
N LEU A 217 -12.49 4.38 -6.52
CA LEU A 217 -13.47 5.12 -5.74
C LEU A 217 -14.87 4.79 -6.25
N ALA A 218 -15.85 4.81 -5.35
CA ALA A 218 -17.24 4.82 -5.76
C ALA A 218 -17.53 6.20 -6.39
N PRO A 219 -18.09 6.26 -7.60
CA PRO A 219 -18.46 7.53 -8.18
C PRO A 219 -19.59 8.17 -7.37
N PRO A 220 -19.75 9.51 -7.40
CA PRO A 220 -20.82 10.20 -6.68
C PRO A 220 -22.23 9.72 -7.08
N ALA A 221 -22.38 9.30 -8.33
CA ALA A 221 -23.59 8.67 -8.85
C ALA A 221 -23.23 7.61 -9.89
N ALA A 222 -24.10 6.61 -10.07
CA ALA A 222 -23.88 5.54 -11.06
C ALA A 222 -23.79 6.07 -12.50
N SER A 223 -24.39 7.22 -12.80
CA SER A 223 -24.33 7.91 -14.09
C SER A 223 -23.05 8.73 -14.31
N LEU A 224 -22.17 8.84 -13.32
CA LEU A 224 -20.95 9.65 -13.37
C LEU A 224 -19.71 8.79 -13.05
N PRO A 225 -19.41 7.75 -13.84
CA PRO A 225 -18.22 6.94 -13.62
C PRO A 225 -16.96 7.80 -13.76
N PHE A 226 -15.91 7.46 -13.02
CA PHE A 226 -14.61 8.07 -13.23
C PHE A 226 -14.04 7.63 -14.59
N HIS A 227 -13.67 8.60 -15.42
CA HIS A 227 -13.16 8.34 -16.78
C HIS A 227 -11.64 8.27 -16.81
N THR A 228 -10.99 9.08 -15.98
CA THR A 228 -9.53 9.16 -15.89
C THR A 228 -9.09 9.21 -14.44
N SER A 229 -7.89 8.68 -14.20
CA SER A 229 -7.18 8.78 -12.93
C SER A 229 -5.76 9.25 -13.17
N TRP A 230 -5.17 9.86 -12.15
CA TRP A 230 -3.77 10.29 -12.13
C TRP A 230 -3.23 10.17 -10.70
N VAL A 231 -1.91 10.29 -10.55
CA VAL A 231 -1.25 10.25 -9.25
C VAL A 231 -0.63 11.61 -8.92
N ASN A 232 -1.28 12.34 -8.01
CA ASN A 232 -0.81 13.64 -7.50
C ASN A 232 0.50 13.52 -6.72
N SER A 233 0.70 12.40 -6.01
CA SER A 233 1.97 12.11 -5.37
C SER A 233 2.15 10.61 -5.12
N LEU A 234 3.40 10.18 -5.30
CA LEU A 234 3.95 8.97 -4.71
C LEU A 234 5.17 9.40 -3.90
N SER A 235 5.11 9.30 -2.58
CA SER A 235 6.13 9.81 -1.67
C SER A 235 6.52 8.78 -0.61
N LEU A 236 7.77 8.80 -0.16
CA LEU A 236 8.22 8.04 1.01
C LEU A 236 8.05 8.91 2.27
N SER A 237 7.58 8.32 3.36
CA SER A 237 7.52 9.01 4.66
C SER A 237 8.93 9.39 5.13
N PRO A 238 9.08 10.45 5.94
CA PRO A 238 10.40 10.88 6.44
C PRO A 238 11.19 9.79 7.18
N ASP A 239 10.50 8.87 7.86
CA ASP A 239 11.09 7.72 8.56
C ASP A 239 11.34 6.50 7.66
N GLY A 240 10.93 6.56 6.38
CA GLY A 240 11.09 5.49 5.40
C GLY A 240 10.16 4.28 5.58
N ARG A 241 9.21 4.32 6.52
CA ARG A 241 8.37 3.16 6.86
C ARG A 241 7.13 3.02 5.98
N GLU A 242 6.66 4.11 5.38
CA GLU A 242 5.45 4.13 4.58
C GLU A 242 5.66 4.79 3.21
N LEU A 243 4.97 4.26 2.22
CA LEU A 243 4.72 4.94 0.96
C LEU A 243 3.33 5.59 1.01
N GLY A 244 3.29 6.86 0.66
CA GLY A 244 2.08 7.63 0.48
C GLY A 244 1.72 7.67 -0.99
N LEU A 245 0.48 7.31 -1.31
CA LEU A 245 -0.11 7.42 -2.63
C LEU A 245 -1.32 8.35 -2.55
N VAL A 246 -1.30 9.42 -3.34
CA VAL A 246 -2.45 10.30 -3.55
C VAL A 246 -2.88 10.21 -5.01
N ALA A 247 -4.01 9.56 -5.25
CA ALA A 247 -4.61 9.40 -6.56
C ALA A 247 -5.77 10.38 -6.74
N GLY A 248 -5.87 11.02 -7.91
CA GLY A 248 -7.04 11.79 -8.34
C GLY A 248 -7.88 11.00 -9.33
N PHE A 249 -9.17 11.27 -9.34
CA PHE A 249 -10.19 10.63 -10.17
C PHE A 249 -11.15 11.69 -10.69
N PHE A 250 -11.31 11.75 -12.00
CA PHE A 250 -12.09 12.78 -12.69
C PHE A 250 -13.31 12.16 -13.37
N CYS A 251 -14.48 12.77 -13.17
CA CYS A 251 -15.74 12.36 -13.80
C CYS A 251 -16.36 13.49 -14.65
N MET A 252 -15.60 14.01 -15.61
CA MET A 252 -15.99 15.19 -16.41
C MET A 252 -16.12 16.44 -15.50
N GLU A 253 -16.82 17.47 -15.97
CA GLU A 253 -17.03 18.74 -15.23
C GLU A 253 -17.74 18.61 -13.86
N TRP A 254 -18.18 17.41 -13.49
CA TRP A 254 -19.07 17.19 -12.36
C TRP A 254 -18.36 16.80 -11.08
N CYS A 255 -17.18 16.17 -11.16
CA CYS A 255 -16.44 15.81 -9.96
C CYS A 255 -14.96 15.55 -10.20
N ASP A 256 -14.18 16.04 -9.23
CA ASP A 256 -12.88 15.52 -8.89
C ASP A 256 -12.93 14.89 -7.50
N SER A 257 -12.28 13.74 -7.36
CA SER A 257 -12.20 13.02 -6.10
C SER A 257 -10.80 12.47 -5.92
N PHE A 258 -10.36 12.44 -4.67
CA PHE A 258 -9.01 12.00 -4.34
C PHE A 258 -9.06 10.81 -3.39
N ALA A 259 -8.12 9.89 -3.56
CA ALA A 259 -7.86 8.82 -2.64
C ALA A 259 -6.47 9.00 -2.04
N VAL A 260 -6.41 9.01 -0.71
CA VAL A 260 -5.16 8.99 0.06
C VAL A 260 -4.94 7.59 0.60
N ARG A 261 -3.74 7.03 0.40
CA ARG A 261 -3.34 5.71 0.89
C ARG A 261 -1.95 5.78 1.51
N ARG A 262 -1.86 5.44 2.80
CA ARG A 262 -0.61 5.13 3.50
C ARG A 262 -0.37 3.64 3.42
N LEU A 263 0.81 3.24 2.97
CA LEU A 263 1.15 1.85 2.67
C LEU A 263 2.44 1.48 3.39
N PRO A 264 2.42 0.54 4.35
CA PRO A 264 3.66 0.09 4.98
C PRO A 264 4.60 -0.52 3.94
N VAL A 265 5.83 0.00 3.85
CA VAL A 265 6.83 -0.41 2.86
C VAL A 265 7.14 -1.90 2.98
N ALA A 266 7.25 -2.40 4.20
CA ALA A 266 7.42 -3.82 4.53
C ALA A 266 6.30 -4.69 3.93
N ARG A 267 5.04 -4.33 4.20
CA ARG A 267 3.86 -5.08 3.72
C ARG A 267 3.75 -5.04 2.20
N LEU A 268 3.96 -3.88 1.58
CA LEU A 268 3.91 -3.74 0.12
C LEU A 268 4.96 -4.63 -0.56
N ALA A 269 6.21 -4.60 -0.09
CA ALA A 269 7.25 -5.46 -0.62
C ALA A 269 6.93 -6.94 -0.41
N ALA A 270 6.41 -7.30 0.78
CA ALA A 270 5.99 -8.67 1.07
C ALA A 270 4.89 -9.16 0.12
N GLN A 271 3.89 -8.31 -0.18
CA GLN A 271 2.86 -8.61 -1.16
C GLN A 271 3.41 -8.78 -2.58
N ILE A 272 4.35 -7.92 -3.01
CA ILE A 272 4.98 -8.02 -4.34
C ILE A 272 5.76 -9.32 -4.48
N TYR A 273 6.58 -9.68 -3.48
CA TYR A 273 7.30 -10.95 -3.48
C TYR A 273 6.34 -12.15 -3.45
N ASN A 274 5.31 -12.09 -2.60
CA ASN A 274 4.31 -13.14 -2.49
C ASN A 274 3.57 -13.38 -3.81
N ASP A 275 3.04 -12.32 -4.43
CA ASP A 275 2.25 -12.45 -5.66
C ASP A 275 3.12 -12.90 -6.84
N THR A 276 4.40 -12.50 -6.87
CA THR A 276 5.38 -13.02 -7.82
C THR A 276 5.64 -14.50 -7.54
N GLY A 277 5.86 -14.88 -6.28
CA GLY A 277 6.07 -16.27 -5.84
C GLY A 277 4.90 -17.19 -6.20
N MET A 278 3.67 -16.69 -6.11
CA MET A 278 2.48 -17.44 -6.54
C MET A 278 2.48 -17.78 -8.03
N ARG A 279 3.10 -16.96 -8.89
CA ARG A 279 3.26 -17.30 -10.31
C ARG A 279 4.21 -18.47 -10.52
N HIS A 280 5.36 -18.47 -9.82
CA HIS A 280 6.29 -19.60 -9.81
C HIS A 280 5.62 -20.86 -9.25
N HIS A 281 4.88 -20.72 -8.15
CA HIS A 281 4.15 -21.82 -7.53
C HIS A 281 3.12 -22.45 -8.48
N GLY A 282 2.35 -21.61 -9.18
CA GLY A 282 1.41 -22.05 -10.23
C GLY A 282 2.12 -22.71 -11.42
N ALA A 283 3.35 -22.30 -11.74
CA ALA A 283 4.21 -22.94 -12.71
C ALA A 283 4.92 -24.20 -12.18
N LYS A 284 4.68 -24.59 -10.92
CA LYS A 284 5.33 -25.69 -10.18
C LYS A 284 6.84 -25.52 -10.00
N ASP A 285 7.36 -24.31 -10.18
CA ASP A 285 8.71 -23.94 -9.77
C ASP A 285 8.70 -23.64 -8.26
N TYR A 286 8.74 -24.72 -7.48
CA TYR A 286 8.60 -24.62 -6.02
C TYR A 286 9.85 -24.04 -5.34
N ASP A 287 11.04 -24.21 -5.93
CA ASP A 287 12.26 -23.59 -5.42
C ASP A 287 12.22 -22.07 -5.64
N GLY A 288 11.82 -21.62 -6.84
CA GLY A 288 11.62 -20.19 -7.13
C GLY A 288 10.51 -19.57 -6.26
N SER A 289 9.40 -20.28 -6.07
CA SER A 289 8.31 -19.79 -5.20
C SER A 289 8.75 -19.71 -3.74
N ALA A 290 9.46 -20.72 -3.22
CA ALA A 290 10.01 -20.71 -1.87
C ALA A 290 10.95 -19.52 -1.66
N ALA A 291 11.88 -19.24 -2.58
CA ALA A 291 12.81 -18.11 -2.46
C ALA A 291 12.07 -16.76 -2.40
N LEU A 292 11.00 -16.60 -3.18
CA LEU A 292 10.16 -15.39 -3.17
C LEU A 292 9.32 -15.31 -1.90
N PHE A 293 8.73 -16.41 -1.42
CA PHE A 293 7.98 -16.41 -0.18
C PHE A 293 8.86 -16.18 1.05
N GLU A 294 10.09 -16.69 1.08
CA GLU A 294 11.09 -16.38 2.11
C GLU A 294 11.36 -14.87 2.17
N LYS A 295 11.58 -14.23 1.01
CA LYS A 295 11.71 -12.76 0.92
C LYS A 295 10.45 -12.05 1.40
N ALA A 296 9.27 -12.56 1.08
CA ALA A 296 8.00 -11.99 1.54
C ALA A 296 7.89 -12.03 3.08
N VAL A 297 8.19 -13.17 3.71
CA VAL A 297 8.17 -13.30 5.17
C VAL A 297 9.26 -12.44 5.82
N HIS A 298 10.43 -12.29 5.21
CA HIS A 298 11.48 -11.39 5.72
C HIS A 298 11.15 -9.91 5.56
N ALA A 299 10.39 -9.54 4.53
CA ALA A 299 9.93 -8.18 4.31
C ALA A 299 8.87 -7.80 5.34
N ASP A 300 7.90 -8.69 5.60
CA ASP A 300 6.92 -8.54 6.67
C ASP A 300 6.62 -9.87 7.37
N PRO A 301 7.24 -10.12 8.54
CA PRO A 301 7.02 -11.34 9.33
C PRO A 301 5.61 -11.49 9.91
N SER A 302 4.77 -10.45 9.84
CA SER A 302 3.37 -10.50 10.24
C SER A 302 2.42 -10.86 9.09
N PHE A 303 2.94 -11.03 7.86
CA PHE A 303 2.10 -11.33 6.71
C PHE A 303 1.74 -12.82 6.63
N ALA A 304 0.63 -13.19 7.28
CA ALA A 304 0.15 -14.58 7.38
C ALA A 304 0.08 -15.32 6.04
N LEU A 305 -0.36 -14.65 4.97
CA LEU A 305 -0.46 -15.26 3.65
C LEU A 305 0.90 -15.66 3.08
N ALA A 306 1.95 -14.84 3.26
CA ALA A 306 3.30 -15.18 2.82
C ALA A 306 3.86 -16.36 3.61
N ALA A 307 3.64 -16.41 4.93
CA ALA A 307 4.05 -17.53 5.77
C ALA A 307 3.33 -18.83 5.35
N TYR A 308 2.05 -18.75 5.03
CA TYR A 308 1.27 -19.89 4.53
C TYR A 308 1.79 -20.39 3.19
N ASN A 309 1.97 -19.48 2.22
CA ASN A 309 2.46 -19.84 0.89
C ASN A 309 3.89 -20.41 0.94
N LEU A 310 4.73 -19.92 1.86
CA LEU A 310 6.03 -20.52 2.13
C LEU A 310 5.89 -21.97 2.64
N ALA A 311 4.98 -22.21 3.57
CA ALA A 311 4.71 -23.56 4.07
C ALA A 311 4.24 -24.50 2.95
N CYS A 312 3.38 -24.02 2.05
CA CYS A 312 2.96 -24.77 0.86
C CYS A 312 4.16 -25.11 -0.04
N ALA A 313 5.00 -24.12 -0.39
CA ALA A 313 6.18 -24.36 -1.22
C ALA A 313 7.16 -25.35 -0.56
N TYR A 314 7.41 -25.21 0.74
CA TYR A 314 8.25 -26.14 1.51
C TYR A 314 7.67 -27.55 1.56
N ALA A 315 6.35 -27.70 1.70
CA ALA A 315 5.69 -29.00 1.70
C ALA A 315 5.85 -29.71 0.36
N ARG A 316 5.70 -28.97 -0.75
CA ARG A 316 5.93 -29.48 -2.12
C ARG A 316 7.39 -29.91 -2.35
N LEU A 317 8.33 -29.22 -1.71
CA LEU A 317 9.75 -29.55 -1.73
C LEU A 317 10.15 -30.57 -0.64
N GLN A 318 9.22 -31.01 0.21
CA GLN A 318 9.48 -31.86 1.37
C GLN A 318 10.60 -31.34 2.28
N ARG A 319 10.69 -30.00 2.44
CA ARG A 319 11.72 -29.38 3.28
C ARG A 319 11.39 -29.58 4.77
N PRO A 320 12.38 -29.86 5.64
CA PRO A 320 12.15 -30.01 7.09
C PRO A 320 11.50 -28.77 7.74
N SER A 321 11.77 -27.57 7.19
CA SER A 321 11.20 -26.30 7.66
C SER A 321 9.70 -26.13 7.40
N THR A 322 9.05 -27.06 6.68
CA THR A 322 7.60 -27.03 6.40
C THR A 322 6.78 -26.85 7.68
N ARG A 323 7.09 -27.64 8.72
CA ARG A 323 6.39 -27.58 10.01
C ARG A 323 6.49 -26.19 10.63
N ALA A 324 7.71 -25.64 10.72
CA ALA A 324 7.95 -24.34 11.35
C ALA A 324 7.24 -23.20 10.60
N ALA A 325 7.23 -23.26 9.26
CA ALA A 325 6.51 -22.31 8.42
C ALA A 325 4.99 -22.40 8.62
N LEU A 326 4.41 -23.61 8.65
CA LEU A 326 2.98 -23.80 8.86
C LEU A 326 2.55 -23.37 10.27
N GLU A 327 3.32 -23.74 11.30
CA GLU A 327 3.07 -23.30 12.67
C GLU A 327 3.15 -21.77 12.80
N HIS A 328 4.08 -21.12 12.08
CA HIS A 328 4.14 -19.66 12.02
C HIS A 328 2.90 -19.05 11.36
N ALA A 329 2.47 -19.59 10.21
CA ALA A 329 1.24 -19.15 9.54
C ALA A 329 0.01 -19.29 10.46
N ILE A 330 -0.11 -20.42 11.19
CA ILE A 330 -1.19 -20.67 12.14
C ILE A 330 -1.16 -19.69 13.32
N ARG A 331 0.03 -19.34 13.83
CA ARG A 331 0.17 -18.33 14.90
C ARG A 331 -0.30 -16.95 14.45
N LEU A 332 -0.05 -16.59 13.18
CA LEU A 332 -0.47 -15.32 12.61
C LEU A 332 -1.97 -15.31 12.27
N GLU A 333 -2.48 -16.40 11.72
CA GLU A 333 -3.87 -16.54 11.30
C GLU A 333 -4.37 -17.97 11.53
N ALA A 334 -5.25 -18.15 12.51
CA ALA A 334 -5.78 -19.47 12.88
C ALA A 334 -6.52 -20.18 11.72
N SER A 335 -7.04 -19.43 10.73
CA SER A 335 -7.67 -19.98 9.53
C SER A 335 -6.70 -20.83 8.68
N ALA A 336 -5.39 -20.64 8.84
CA ALA A 336 -4.37 -21.43 8.16
C ALA A 336 -4.48 -22.94 8.49
N LYS A 337 -5.02 -23.29 9.67
CA LYS A 337 -5.28 -24.69 10.05
C LYS A 337 -6.26 -25.38 9.10
N THR A 338 -7.45 -24.79 8.95
CA THR A 338 -8.52 -25.35 8.13
C THR A 338 -8.16 -25.30 6.65
N ARG A 339 -7.42 -24.27 6.23
CA ARG A 339 -6.85 -24.19 4.88
C ARG A 339 -5.87 -25.34 4.64
N ALA A 340 -4.85 -25.51 5.49
CA ALA A 340 -3.86 -26.58 5.37
C ALA A 340 -4.46 -27.99 5.38
N ALA A 341 -5.48 -28.25 6.20
CA ALA A 341 -6.14 -29.56 6.25
C ALA A 341 -6.69 -30.02 4.89
N THR A 342 -7.09 -29.09 4.03
CA THR A 342 -7.72 -29.37 2.72
C THR A 342 -6.83 -29.03 1.52
N ASP A 343 -5.68 -28.39 1.74
CA ASP A 343 -4.79 -27.96 0.66
C ASP A 343 -3.92 -29.12 0.15
N ALA A 344 -3.89 -29.26 -1.18
CA ALA A 344 -3.15 -30.30 -1.89
C ALA A 344 -1.62 -30.10 -1.84
N ASP A 345 -1.15 -28.93 -1.42
CA ASP A 345 0.29 -28.71 -1.27
C ASP A 345 0.88 -29.50 -0.10
N PHE A 346 0.06 -29.85 0.89
CA PHE A 346 0.49 -30.61 2.07
C PHE A 346 0.34 -32.13 1.93
N GLU A 347 -0.08 -32.68 0.79
CA GLU A 347 -0.30 -34.13 0.62
C GLU A 347 0.89 -34.98 1.08
N ALA A 348 2.12 -34.55 0.78
CA ALA A 348 3.34 -35.26 1.15
C ALA A 348 3.57 -35.34 2.68
N VAL A 349 2.96 -34.45 3.45
CA VAL A 349 3.11 -34.37 4.91
C VAL A 349 1.84 -34.72 5.68
N LYS A 350 0.73 -35.07 5.01
CA LYS A 350 -0.55 -35.37 5.67
C LYS A 350 -0.50 -36.54 6.65
N ALA A 351 0.35 -37.53 6.38
CA ALA A 351 0.53 -38.70 7.24
C ALA A 351 1.41 -38.42 8.47
N GLU A 352 2.07 -37.26 8.52
CA GLU A 352 2.98 -36.93 9.62
C GLU A 352 2.19 -36.60 10.90
N PRO A 353 2.55 -37.19 12.07
CA PRO A 353 1.85 -36.93 13.33
C PRO A 353 1.81 -35.45 13.71
N TRP A 354 2.88 -34.70 13.39
CA TRP A 354 2.94 -33.27 13.67
C TRP A 354 1.93 -32.48 12.84
N PHE A 355 1.67 -32.90 11.59
CA PHE A 355 0.74 -32.22 10.71
C PHE A 355 -0.68 -32.42 11.18
N ALA A 356 -1.06 -33.67 11.51
CA ALA A 356 -2.35 -33.99 12.09
C ALA A 356 -2.61 -33.21 13.40
N ALA A 357 -1.58 -33.01 14.23
CA ALA A 357 -1.70 -32.19 15.44
C ALA A 357 -1.82 -30.68 15.13
N ALA A 358 -1.13 -30.18 14.11
CA ALA A 358 -1.14 -28.76 13.75
C ALA A 358 -2.48 -28.30 13.16
N VAL A 359 -3.13 -29.17 12.36
CA VAL A 359 -4.38 -28.84 11.65
C VAL A 359 -5.66 -29.27 12.39
N LYS A 360 -5.51 -29.86 13.57
CA LYS A 360 -6.62 -30.14 14.49
C LYS A 360 -7.14 -28.86 15.16
#